data_AF-A0A2D5VP51-F1
#
_entry.id   AF-A0A2D5VP51-F1
#
_cell.length_a   1.000
_cell.length_b   1.000
_cell.length_c   1.000
_cell.angle_alpha   90.00
_cell.angle_beta   90.00
_cell.angle_gamma   90.00
#
_symmetry.space_group_name_H-M   'P 1'
#
loop_
_entity.id
_entity.type
_entity.pdbx_description
1 polymer ?
#
loop_
_entity_poly.entity_id
_entity_poly.type
_entity_poly.pdbx_seq_one_letter_code
_entity_poly.pdbx_strand_id
1 'polypeptide(L)'
;MVDTYSYDYYFVSPAIAVSQPLGTFFVFKIPASKLIEVVFSIAAYSQNGRLTGLQRKLKEERIKEISLYSSSSIATFPSSIILSANFDETGSFIVNEDDRWKIIDGNIVIPKKIKLASIIDGQHRIEGIKRAIDDGTFIDFEILCSVYIDMPFPQQAEIFTSINYNQKKVDKSIAYELFGYDLDSSVVDEWSPDTLAVYFARILNNDE
;
A
#
# COMPACT_ATOMS: atom_id res chain seq x y z
N MET A 1 -28.41 -31.51 7.18
CA MET A 1 -28.85 -30.17 7.56
C MET A 1 -27.60 -29.39 7.87
N VAL A 2 -27.19 -28.50 6.97
CA VAL A 2 -26.02 -27.63 7.17
C VAL A 2 -26.60 -26.25 7.40
N ASP A 3 -26.51 -25.77 8.63
CA ASP A 3 -26.99 -24.46 9.02
C ASP A 3 -26.28 -23.40 8.18
N THR A 4 -27.03 -22.83 7.25
CA THR A 4 -26.58 -21.72 6.40
C THR A 4 -26.84 -20.44 7.18
N TYR A 5 -26.01 -20.18 8.21
CA TYR A 5 -25.93 -18.83 8.76
C TYR A 5 -25.30 -17.95 7.69
N SER A 6 -26.13 -17.19 6.98
CA SER A 6 -25.72 -16.08 6.13
C SER A 6 -25.09 -15.02 7.02
N TYR A 7 -23.81 -15.18 7.38
CA TYR A 7 -23.03 -14.08 7.91
C TYR A 7 -22.85 -13.08 6.78
N ASP A 8 -23.48 -11.91 6.91
CA ASP A 8 -23.24 -10.76 6.04
C ASP A 8 -21.83 -10.24 6.36
N TYR A 9 -20.82 -10.86 5.73
CA TYR A 9 -19.44 -10.42 5.87
C TYR A 9 -19.25 -9.06 5.20
N TYR A 10 -18.52 -8.15 5.84
CA TYR A 10 -18.19 -6.86 5.25
C TYR A 10 -17.47 -7.00 3.89
N PHE A 11 -16.59 -7.99 3.79
CA PHE A 11 -15.89 -8.30 2.54
C PHE A 11 -15.45 -9.76 2.48
N VAL A 12 -15.57 -10.34 1.28
CA VAL A 12 -15.07 -11.69 0.97
C VAL A 12 -14.41 -11.64 -0.40
N SER A 13 -13.25 -12.28 -0.55
CA SER A 13 -12.54 -12.37 -1.82
C SER A 13 -11.66 -13.62 -1.85
N PRO A 14 -11.44 -14.24 -3.01
CA PRO A 14 -10.42 -15.29 -3.15
C PRO A 14 -9.05 -14.80 -2.70
N ALA A 15 -8.32 -15.67 -2.01
CA ALA A 15 -6.99 -15.38 -1.50
C ALA A 15 -6.02 -16.52 -1.86
N ILE A 16 -4.81 -16.16 -2.25
CA ILE A 16 -3.75 -17.11 -2.59
C ILE A 16 -2.80 -17.20 -1.41
N ALA A 17 -2.63 -18.40 -0.86
CA ALA A 17 -1.63 -18.66 0.16
C ALA A 17 -0.22 -18.67 -0.46
N VAL A 18 0.71 -17.93 0.13
CA VAL A 18 2.12 -17.86 -0.27
C VAL A 18 2.98 -18.21 0.94
N SER A 19 3.79 -19.26 0.81
CA SER A 19 4.69 -19.71 1.88
C SER A 19 6.11 -19.22 1.62
N GLN A 20 6.69 -18.53 2.60
CA GLN A 20 8.06 -18.04 2.58
C GLN A 20 8.75 -18.39 3.91
N PRO A 21 10.10 -18.28 4.02
CA PRO A 21 10.83 -18.68 5.23
C PRO A 21 10.35 -18.00 6.53
N LEU A 22 9.91 -16.73 6.46
CA LEU A 22 9.39 -16.01 7.62
C LEU A 22 8.01 -16.50 8.06
N GLY A 23 7.22 -17.04 7.12
CA GLY A 23 5.86 -17.49 7.38
C GLY A 23 5.00 -17.48 6.12
N THR A 24 3.76 -17.94 6.29
CA THR A 24 2.74 -17.90 5.25
C THR A 24 1.95 -16.59 5.33
N PHE A 25 1.75 -15.95 4.18
CA PHE A 25 0.83 -14.82 4.03
C PHE A 25 -0.16 -15.11 2.90
N PHE A 26 -1.16 -14.26 2.78
CA PHE A 26 -2.21 -14.40 1.78
C PHE A 26 -2.24 -13.18 0.86
N VAL A 27 -2.41 -13.42 -0.44
CA VAL A 27 -2.53 -12.38 -1.46
C VAL A 27 -3.96 -12.31 -1.93
N PHE A 28 -4.56 -11.12 -1.91
CA PHE A 28 -5.92 -10.88 -2.35
C PHE A 28 -6.06 -9.47 -2.90
N LYS A 29 -7.19 -9.21 -3.57
CA LYS A 29 -7.56 -7.87 -4.03
C LYS A 29 -8.82 -7.39 -3.30
N ILE A 30 -8.90 -6.08 -3.08
CA ILE A 30 -10.00 -5.43 -2.36
C ILE A 30 -10.21 -4.01 -2.92
N PRO A 31 -11.45 -3.51 -3.03
CA PRO A 31 -11.70 -2.12 -3.38
C PRO A 31 -11.01 -1.18 -2.40
N ALA A 32 -10.35 -0.14 -2.92
CA ALA A 32 -9.60 0.81 -2.13
C ALA A 32 -10.48 1.47 -1.06
N SER A 33 -11.72 1.84 -1.42
CA SER A 33 -12.72 2.40 -0.50
C SER A 33 -13.04 1.50 0.69
N LYS A 34 -13.03 0.17 0.50
CA LYS A 34 -13.23 -0.80 1.58
C LYS A 34 -11.98 -1.00 2.42
N LEU A 35 -10.81 -1.02 1.78
CA LEU A 35 -9.55 -1.24 2.47
C LEU A 35 -9.29 -0.14 3.51
N ILE A 36 -9.47 1.13 3.16
CA ILE A 36 -9.19 2.27 4.04
C ILE A 36 -10.01 2.26 5.34
N GLU A 37 -11.15 1.55 5.35
CA GLU A 37 -12.07 1.47 6.49
C GLU A 37 -11.68 0.40 7.51
N VAL A 38 -10.81 -0.53 7.12
CA VAL A 38 -10.44 -1.70 7.91
C VAL A 38 -8.95 -1.77 8.24
N VAL A 39 -8.18 -0.78 7.77
CA VAL A 39 -6.75 -0.66 8.05
C VAL A 39 -6.43 0.53 8.95
N PHE A 40 -5.31 0.45 9.65
CA PHE A 40 -4.72 1.55 10.39
C PHE A 40 -3.21 1.60 10.22
N SER A 41 -2.66 2.80 10.35
CA SER A 41 -1.22 2.99 10.47
C SER A 41 -0.82 2.81 11.92
N ILE A 42 0.21 2.02 12.20
CA ILE A 42 0.80 1.97 13.55
C ILE A 42 1.47 3.32 13.81
N ALA A 43 0.86 4.13 14.67
CA ALA A 43 1.51 5.32 15.19
C ALA A 43 2.69 4.88 16.05
N ALA A 44 3.81 5.60 15.97
CA ALA A 44 4.93 5.39 16.88
C ALA A 44 4.45 5.62 18.33
N TYR A 45 4.19 4.54 19.08
CA TYR A 45 3.88 4.63 20.50
C TYR A 45 5.10 5.20 21.24
N SER A 46 4.96 6.44 21.71
CA SER A 46 5.86 7.07 22.67
C SER A 46 5.57 6.48 24.05
N GLN A 47 6.38 5.54 24.50
CA GLN A 47 6.70 5.49 25.94
C GLN A 47 7.96 6.34 26.16
N ASN A 48 7.84 7.35 27.03
CA ASN A 48 8.96 8.14 27.59
C ASN A 48 9.60 9.23 26.70
N GLY A 49 8.86 9.88 25.80
CA GLY A 49 9.30 11.16 25.20
C GLY A 49 10.54 11.06 24.29
N ARG A 50 10.98 9.85 23.94
CA ARG A 50 11.97 9.57 22.91
C ARG A 50 11.27 8.95 21.72
N LEU A 51 11.28 9.68 20.59
CA LEU A 51 10.82 9.21 19.29
C LEU A 51 11.66 8.01 18.86
N THR A 52 11.19 6.81 19.20
CA THR A 52 11.69 5.53 18.68
C THR A 52 10.62 4.97 17.74
N GLY A 53 10.30 5.75 16.71
CA GLY A 53 9.29 5.36 15.73
C GLY A 53 9.89 4.51 14.62
N LEU A 54 9.24 3.38 14.33
CA LEU A 54 9.41 2.63 13.09
C LEU A 54 8.83 3.36 11.87
N GLN A 55 8.26 4.56 12.02
CA GLN A 55 7.55 5.25 10.94
C GLN A 55 8.40 6.39 10.34
N ARG A 56 8.47 6.46 9.00
CA ARG A 56 8.89 7.70 8.32
C ARG A 56 7.80 8.75 8.56
N LYS A 57 8.16 9.95 9.03
CA LYS A 57 7.25 11.11 9.03
C LYS A 57 6.51 11.15 7.69
N LEU A 58 5.19 11.06 7.73
CA LEU A 58 4.37 11.21 6.53
C LEU A 58 4.71 12.56 5.92
N LYS A 59 5.04 12.55 4.62
CA LYS A 59 5.38 13.77 3.89
C LYS A 59 4.10 14.23 3.22
N GLU A 60 3.59 15.36 3.67
CA GLU A 60 2.35 15.96 3.18
C GLU A 60 2.39 16.14 1.65
N GLU A 61 3.52 16.59 1.12
CA GLU A 61 3.77 16.71 -0.32
C GLU A 61 3.56 15.38 -1.06
N ARG A 62 4.13 14.29 -0.56
CA ARG A 62 3.97 12.96 -1.15
C ARG A 62 2.53 12.47 -1.09
N ILE A 63 1.80 12.79 -0.02
CA ILE A 63 0.37 12.44 0.10
C ILE A 63 -0.43 13.17 -0.97
N LYS A 64 -0.15 14.47 -1.20
CA LYS A 64 -0.79 15.25 -2.26
C LYS A 64 -0.51 14.71 -3.64
N GLU A 65 0.75 14.39 -3.95
CA GLU A 65 1.15 13.77 -5.22
C GLU A 65 0.39 12.46 -5.45
N ILE A 66 0.34 11.59 -4.45
CA ILE A 66 -0.38 10.32 -4.53
C ILE A 66 -1.88 10.54 -4.69
N SER A 67 -2.47 11.50 -3.96
CA SER A 67 -3.90 11.83 -4.10
C SER A 67 -4.21 12.24 -5.55
N LEU A 68 -3.45 13.18 -6.10
CA LEU A 68 -3.62 13.63 -7.48
C LEU A 68 -3.44 12.48 -8.49
N TYR A 69 -2.43 11.63 -8.27
CA TYR A 69 -2.19 10.46 -9.11
C TYR A 69 -3.33 9.44 -9.02
N SER A 70 -3.88 9.21 -7.83
CA SER A 70 -4.98 8.26 -7.58
C SER A 70 -6.26 8.66 -8.29
N SER A 71 -6.48 9.96 -8.50
CA SER A 71 -7.62 10.50 -9.24
C SER A 71 -7.40 10.55 -10.76
N SER A 72 -6.24 10.13 -11.25
CA SER A 72 -5.93 10.09 -12.69
C SER A 72 -6.48 8.83 -13.37
N SER A 73 -6.79 8.92 -14.67
CA SER A 73 -7.24 7.78 -15.47
C SER A 73 -6.15 6.71 -15.70
N ILE A 74 -4.90 7.02 -15.37
CA ILE A 74 -3.74 6.14 -15.51
C ILE A 74 -3.21 5.64 -14.15
N ALA A 75 -3.98 5.86 -13.08
CA ALA A 75 -3.63 5.42 -11.74
C ALA A 75 -3.36 3.91 -11.72
N THR A 76 -2.11 3.54 -11.42
CA THR A 76 -1.66 2.15 -11.42
C THR A 76 -0.94 1.86 -10.11
N PHE A 77 -1.48 0.93 -9.31
CA PHE A 77 -0.90 0.49 -8.04
C PHE A 77 -0.62 -1.02 -8.09
N PRO A 78 0.39 -1.47 -8.87
CA PRO A 78 0.62 -2.89 -9.10
C PRO A 78 1.34 -3.58 -7.93
N SER A 79 2.03 -2.82 -7.08
CA SER A 79 2.69 -3.33 -5.88
C SER A 79 1.69 -3.53 -4.75
N SER A 80 1.85 -4.61 -3.99
CA SER A 80 0.93 -4.91 -2.89
C SER A 80 1.06 -3.93 -1.73
N ILE A 81 -0.03 -3.73 -0.99
CA ILE A 81 -0.03 -3.18 0.37
C ILE A 81 0.23 -4.34 1.32
N ILE A 82 1.20 -4.19 2.22
CA ILE A 82 1.55 -5.25 3.17
C ILE A 82 0.85 -4.97 4.49
N LEU A 83 0.09 -5.96 4.96
CA LEU A 83 -0.81 -5.85 6.10
C LEU A 83 -0.52 -6.95 7.13
N SER A 84 -0.86 -6.67 8.38
CA SER A 84 -1.06 -7.71 9.40
C SER A 84 -2.43 -7.56 10.04
N ALA A 85 -3.25 -8.59 9.96
CA ALA A 85 -4.61 -8.58 10.48
C ALA A 85 -4.69 -9.01 11.96
N ASN A 86 -5.85 -8.72 12.58
CA ASN A 86 -6.28 -9.15 13.91
C ASN A 86 -5.57 -8.47 15.08
N PHE A 87 -5.17 -7.22 14.89
CA PHE A 87 -4.70 -6.34 15.96
C PHE A 87 -5.47 -5.03 15.93
N ASP A 88 -5.69 -4.41 17.09
CA ASP A 88 -6.19 -3.04 17.15
C ASP A 88 -5.08 -1.99 17.04
N GLU A 89 -5.47 -0.71 17.01
CA GLU A 89 -4.56 0.43 16.96
C GLU A 89 -3.60 0.47 18.17
N THR A 90 -3.91 -0.20 19.29
CA THR A 90 -3.05 -0.31 20.49
C THR A 90 -2.00 -1.41 20.40
N GLY A 91 -2.08 -2.25 19.36
CA GLY A 91 -1.27 -3.45 19.21
C GLY A 91 -1.75 -4.64 20.03
N SER A 92 -2.98 -4.59 20.55
CA SER A 92 -3.59 -5.71 21.23
C SER A 92 -4.20 -6.68 20.23
N PHE A 93 -3.99 -7.97 20.47
CA PHE A 93 -4.58 -9.03 19.66
C PHE A 93 -6.09 -9.11 19.87
N ILE A 94 -6.86 -9.28 18.79
CA ILE A 94 -8.32 -9.38 18.87
C ILE A 94 -8.73 -10.77 19.35
N VAL A 95 -9.27 -10.83 20.57
CA VAL A 95 -9.69 -12.09 21.20
C VAL A 95 -11.04 -12.58 20.64
N ASN A 96 -11.93 -11.67 20.26
CA ASN A 96 -13.23 -12.05 19.71
C ASN A 96 -13.08 -12.65 18.31
N GLU A 97 -13.35 -13.94 18.17
CA GLU A 97 -13.18 -14.63 16.90
C GLU A 97 -14.11 -14.11 15.81
N ASP A 98 -15.29 -13.58 16.14
CA ASP A 98 -16.26 -13.10 15.17
C ASP A 98 -15.85 -11.78 14.50
N ASP A 99 -14.88 -11.08 15.09
CA ASP A 99 -14.34 -9.83 14.55
C ASP A 99 -13.10 -10.08 13.66
N ARG A 100 -12.41 -11.21 13.86
CA ARG A 100 -11.15 -11.52 13.21
C ARG A 100 -11.31 -11.80 11.71
N TRP A 101 -10.36 -11.30 10.95
CA TRP A 101 -10.13 -11.73 9.57
C TRP A 101 -9.71 -13.18 9.55
N LYS A 102 -10.27 -13.96 8.63
CA LYS A 102 -10.05 -15.41 8.53
C LYS A 102 -9.89 -15.84 7.09
N ILE A 103 -9.24 -16.99 6.90
CA ILE A 103 -9.24 -17.70 5.62
C ILE A 103 -10.24 -18.85 5.72
N ILE A 104 -11.26 -18.84 4.88
CA ILE A 104 -12.31 -19.87 4.82
C ILE A 104 -12.41 -20.34 3.37
N ASP A 105 -12.15 -21.64 3.15
CA ASP A 105 -12.21 -22.28 1.83
C ASP A 105 -11.44 -21.52 0.72
N GLY A 106 -10.25 -21.01 1.06
CA GLY A 106 -9.40 -20.25 0.14
C GLY A 106 -9.84 -18.80 -0.09
N ASN A 107 -10.79 -18.28 0.68
CA ASN A 107 -11.21 -16.88 0.64
C ASN A 107 -10.75 -16.14 1.90
N ILE A 108 -10.28 -14.90 1.73
CA ILE A 108 -10.18 -13.96 2.85
C ILE A 108 -11.57 -13.46 3.20
N VAL A 109 -11.90 -13.50 4.47
CA VAL A 109 -13.16 -13.04 5.05
C VAL A 109 -12.86 -11.94 6.05
N ILE A 110 -13.41 -10.76 5.80
CA ILE A 110 -13.39 -9.61 6.70
C ILE A 110 -14.81 -9.49 7.28
N PRO A 111 -15.02 -9.83 8.56
CA PRO A 111 -16.37 -9.90 9.10
C PRO A 111 -17.03 -8.54 9.21
N LYS A 112 -16.30 -7.53 9.72
CA LYS A 112 -16.85 -6.23 10.09
C LYS A 112 -16.01 -5.08 9.56
N LYS A 113 -16.65 -3.92 9.43
CA LYS A 113 -16.03 -2.63 9.13
C LYS A 113 -15.33 -2.08 10.38
N ILE A 114 -14.25 -2.73 10.81
CA ILE A 114 -13.45 -2.37 11.98
C ILE A 114 -11.97 -2.36 11.56
N LYS A 115 -11.22 -1.36 12.02
CA LYS A 115 -9.79 -1.25 11.77
C LYS A 115 -9.00 -2.28 12.55
N LEU A 116 -8.79 -3.44 11.94
CA LEU A 116 -8.10 -4.58 12.55
C LEU A 116 -6.85 -5.00 11.79
N ALA A 117 -6.48 -4.29 10.74
CA ALA A 117 -5.28 -4.57 9.95
C ALA A 117 -4.28 -3.42 10.03
N SER A 118 -3.10 -3.68 10.60
CA SER A 118 -2.00 -2.73 10.59
C SER A 118 -1.34 -2.69 9.21
N ILE A 119 -0.97 -1.50 8.76
CA ILE A 119 -0.22 -1.29 7.53
C ILE A 119 1.27 -1.44 7.86
N ILE A 120 1.91 -2.48 7.33
CA ILE A 120 3.36 -2.69 7.43
C ILE A 120 4.06 -1.87 6.36
N ASP A 121 3.61 -1.92 5.11
CA ASP A 121 4.13 -1.10 4.01
C ASP A 121 3.01 -0.57 3.11
N GLY A 122 3.22 0.63 2.56
CA GLY A 122 2.23 1.32 1.73
C GLY A 122 1.43 2.42 2.43
N GLN A 123 1.85 2.87 3.62
CA GLN A 123 1.16 3.93 4.38
C GLN A 123 0.86 5.20 3.55
N HIS A 124 1.83 5.73 2.79
CA HIS A 124 1.63 6.94 1.99
C HIS A 124 0.62 6.72 0.86
N ARG A 125 0.53 5.48 0.34
CA ARG A 125 -0.46 5.11 -0.69
C ARG A 125 -1.86 5.16 -0.11
N ILE A 126 -2.06 4.51 1.04
CA ILE A 126 -3.34 4.51 1.75
C ILE A 126 -3.78 5.93 2.15
N GLU A 127 -2.87 6.73 2.72
CA GLU A 127 -3.22 8.12 3.09
C GLU A 127 -3.50 9.02 1.88
N GLY A 128 -2.78 8.84 0.77
CA GLY A 128 -3.05 9.56 -0.48
C GLY A 128 -4.40 9.19 -1.09
N ILE A 129 -4.74 7.90 -1.10
CA ILE A 129 -6.05 7.41 -1.56
C ILE A 129 -7.17 7.95 -0.66
N LYS A 130 -6.98 7.88 0.66
CA LYS A 130 -7.95 8.41 1.63
C LYS A 130 -8.21 9.89 1.38
N ARG A 131 -7.16 10.67 1.13
CA ARG A 131 -7.30 12.07 0.75
C ARG A 131 -8.07 12.24 -0.56
N ALA A 132 -7.78 11.45 -1.60
CA ALA A 132 -8.49 11.54 -2.88
C ALA A 132 -9.99 11.25 -2.72
N ILE A 133 -10.34 10.31 -1.84
CA ILE A 133 -11.72 9.99 -1.45
C ILE A 133 -12.37 11.18 -0.74
N ASP A 134 -11.68 11.75 0.25
CA ASP A 134 -12.16 12.92 0.99
C ASP A 134 -12.34 14.15 0.08
N ASP A 135 -11.48 14.31 -0.92
CA ASP A 135 -11.54 15.37 -1.94
C ASP A 135 -12.64 15.11 -3.00
N GLY A 136 -13.30 13.94 -2.98
CA GLY A 136 -14.39 13.57 -3.89
C GLY A 136 -13.99 13.33 -5.34
N THR A 137 -12.68 13.19 -5.61
CA THR A 137 -12.14 13.01 -6.97
C THR A 137 -11.79 11.56 -7.28
N PHE A 138 -11.88 10.68 -6.28
CA PHE A 138 -11.48 9.29 -6.39
C PHE A 138 -12.51 8.43 -7.11
N ILE A 139 -12.05 7.63 -8.07
CA ILE A 139 -12.82 6.55 -8.69
C ILE A 139 -12.32 5.25 -8.07
N ASP A 140 -13.22 4.46 -7.49
CA ASP A 140 -12.84 3.26 -6.76
C ASP A 140 -12.23 2.20 -7.67
N PHE A 141 -11.11 1.63 -7.24
CA PHE A 141 -10.38 0.57 -7.94
C PHE A 141 -9.87 -0.47 -6.95
N GLU A 142 -9.51 -1.65 -7.48
CA GLU A 142 -8.97 -2.73 -6.66
C GLU A 142 -7.49 -2.51 -6.34
N ILE A 143 -7.10 -2.83 -5.10
CA ILE A 143 -5.72 -2.80 -4.65
C ILE A 143 -5.28 -4.20 -4.26
N LEU A 144 -4.07 -4.56 -4.69
CA LEU A 144 -3.41 -5.80 -4.30
C LEU A 144 -2.94 -5.71 -2.84
N CYS A 145 -3.26 -6.72 -2.04
CA CYS A 145 -2.86 -6.80 -0.64
C CYS A 145 -2.11 -8.11 -0.38
N SER A 146 -1.09 -8.03 0.48
CA SER A 146 -0.40 -9.17 1.07
C SER A 146 -0.62 -9.11 2.59
N VAL A 147 -1.38 -10.04 3.14
CA VAL A 147 -1.77 -10.02 4.56
C VAL A 147 -1.20 -11.21 5.32
N TYR A 148 -0.54 -10.92 6.44
CA TYR A 148 -0.23 -11.90 7.47
C TYR A 148 -1.39 -11.98 8.46
N ILE A 149 -1.80 -13.18 8.81
CA ILE A 149 -2.84 -13.41 9.82
C ILE A 149 -2.14 -13.57 11.18
N ASP A 150 -2.59 -12.82 12.18
CA ASP A 150 -2.15 -12.94 13.57
C ASP A 150 -0.64 -12.68 13.79
N MET A 151 0.00 -11.88 12.94
CA MET A 151 1.43 -11.56 13.06
C MET A 151 1.71 -10.49 14.14
N PRO A 152 2.49 -10.78 15.19
CA PRO A 152 2.79 -9.81 16.25
C PRO A 152 3.62 -8.60 15.77
N PHE A 153 3.44 -7.45 16.43
CA PHE A 153 4.10 -6.18 16.10
C PHE A 153 5.63 -6.26 15.96
N PRO A 154 6.39 -7.01 16.80
CA PRO A 154 7.83 -7.17 16.61
C PRO A 154 8.22 -7.76 15.24
N GLN A 155 7.46 -8.73 14.73
CA GLN A 155 7.71 -9.31 13.40
C GLN A 155 7.31 -8.35 12.28
N GLN A 156 6.23 -7.59 12.46
CA GLN A 156 5.86 -6.52 11.52
C GLN A 156 6.99 -5.49 11.39
N ALA A 157 7.64 -5.13 12.50
CA ALA A 157 8.79 -4.22 12.51
C ALA A 157 10.01 -4.78 11.76
N GLU A 158 10.25 -6.08 11.85
CA GLU A 158 11.31 -6.77 11.11
C GLU A 158 11.04 -6.74 9.61
N ILE A 159 9.80 -7.05 9.18
CA ILE A 159 9.38 -6.94 7.77
C ILE A 159 9.53 -5.50 7.29
N PHE A 160 8.98 -4.54 8.02
CA PHE A 160 9.08 -3.13 7.67
C PHE A 160 10.54 -2.69 7.46
N THR A 161 11.40 -3.03 8.42
CA THR A 161 12.84 -2.73 8.36
C THR A 161 13.48 -3.40 7.15
N SER A 162 13.26 -4.69 6.94
CA SER A 162 13.90 -5.46 5.86
C SER A 162 13.55 -4.93 4.46
N ILE A 163 12.30 -4.50 4.26
CA ILE A 163 11.83 -3.94 2.99
C ILE A 163 12.42 -2.55 2.76
N ASN A 164 12.38 -1.69 3.78
CA ASN A 164 12.77 -0.29 3.63
C ASN A 164 14.29 -0.08 3.68
N TYR A 165 15.03 -0.93 4.40
CA TYR A 165 16.48 -0.80 4.57
C TYR A 165 17.24 -1.17 3.28
N ASN A 166 16.76 -2.18 2.54
CA ASN A 166 17.41 -2.66 1.32
C ASN A 166 17.02 -1.91 0.05
N GLN A 167 15.96 -1.10 0.08
CA GLN A 167 15.52 -0.31 -1.07
C GLN A 167 16.51 0.82 -1.38
N LYS A 168 17.32 0.63 -2.44
CA LYS A 168 18.00 1.74 -3.11
C LYS A 168 16.97 2.55 -3.89
N LYS A 169 17.05 3.88 -3.82
CA LYS A 169 16.27 4.74 -4.71
C LYS A 169 16.67 4.44 -6.15
N VAL A 170 15.68 4.19 -7.00
CA VAL A 170 15.90 4.16 -8.45
C VAL A 170 16.25 5.57 -8.88
N ASP A 171 17.35 5.71 -9.64
CA ASP A 171 17.73 7.00 -10.21
C ASP A 171 16.68 7.44 -11.23
N LYS A 172 16.33 8.73 -11.25
CA LYS A 172 15.36 9.27 -12.22
C LYS A 172 15.87 9.09 -13.66
N SER A 173 17.18 9.06 -13.87
CA SER A 173 17.81 8.81 -15.18
C SER A 173 17.39 7.46 -15.79
N ILE A 174 17.38 6.39 -14.99
CA ILE A 174 17.01 5.04 -15.42
C ILE A 174 15.52 4.96 -15.81
N ALA A 175 14.67 5.74 -15.14
CA ALA A 175 13.25 5.81 -15.52
C ALA A 175 13.07 6.39 -16.93
N TYR A 176 13.85 7.43 -17.29
CA TYR A 176 13.78 8.02 -18.63
C TYR A 176 14.24 7.07 -19.73
N GLU A 177 15.32 6.32 -19.50
CA GLU A 177 15.81 5.28 -20.42
C GLU A 177 14.76 4.18 -20.64
N LEU A 178 14.04 3.76 -19.59
CA LEU A 178 12.99 2.75 -19.67
C LEU A 178 11.75 3.20 -20.48
N PHE A 179 11.52 4.50 -20.61
CA PHE A 179 10.48 5.03 -21.50
C PHE A 179 10.92 5.06 -22.98
N GLY A 180 12.12 4.58 -23.30
CA GLY A 180 12.64 4.49 -24.67
C GLY A 180 13.12 5.82 -25.25
N TYR A 181 13.29 6.84 -24.42
CA TYR A 181 13.86 8.11 -24.85
C TYR A 181 15.38 7.96 -24.97
N ASP A 182 15.86 7.71 -26.20
CA ASP A 182 17.29 7.77 -26.52
C ASP A 182 17.73 9.24 -26.60
N LEU A 183 17.86 9.87 -25.42
CA LEU A 183 18.31 11.26 -25.28
C LEU A 183 19.78 11.44 -25.70
N ASP A 184 20.51 10.35 -25.91
CA ASP A 184 21.90 10.33 -26.37
C ASP A 184 22.01 10.09 -27.89
N SER A 185 20.90 9.76 -28.57
CA SER A 185 20.84 9.71 -30.03
C SER A 185 21.12 11.09 -30.61
N SER A 186 22.13 11.16 -31.48
CA SER A 186 22.78 12.39 -31.93
C SER A 186 21.98 13.21 -32.95
N VAL A 187 20.67 12.97 -33.09
CA VAL A 187 19.80 13.63 -34.07
C VAL A 187 18.54 14.16 -33.40
N VAL A 188 18.65 15.36 -32.83
CA VAL A 188 17.54 16.11 -32.19
C VAL A 188 16.37 16.34 -33.15
N ASP A 189 16.63 16.38 -34.46
CA ASP A 189 15.61 16.61 -35.50
C ASP A 189 14.62 15.44 -35.70
N GLU A 190 14.89 14.26 -35.12
CA GLU A 190 14.01 13.08 -35.20
C GLU A 190 13.23 12.82 -33.91
N TRP A 191 13.37 13.68 -32.91
CA TRP A 191 12.70 13.50 -31.62
C TRP A 191 11.19 13.70 -31.76
N SER A 192 10.43 12.76 -31.20
CA SER A 192 8.99 12.94 -31.03
C SER A 192 8.72 14.15 -30.12
N PRO A 193 7.55 14.80 -30.23
CA PRO A 193 7.14 15.86 -29.30
C PRO A 193 7.29 15.45 -27.82
N ASP A 194 7.02 14.18 -27.51
CA ASP A 194 7.17 13.62 -26.16
C ASP A 194 8.65 13.56 -25.74
N THR A 195 9.54 13.13 -26.63
CA THR A 195 10.99 13.06 -26.39
C THR A 195 11.58 14.45 -26.11
N LEU A 196 11.16 15.45 -26.89
CA LEU A 196 11.58 16.84 -26.72
C LEU A 196 11.04 17.44 -25.40
N ALA A 197 9.78 17.15 -25.05
CA ALA A 197 9.20 17.60 -23.78
C ALA A 197 9.93 17.01 -22.57
N VAL A 198 10.29 15.72 -22.64
CA VAL A 198 11.08 15.03 -21.60
C VAL A 198 12.50 15.61 -21.50
N TYR A 199 13.14 15.91 -22.63
CA TYR A 199 14.45 16.57 -22.65
C TYR A 199 14.41 17.94 -21.96
N PHE A 200 13.44 18.80 -22.29
CA PHE A 200 13.29 20.10 -21.63
C PHE A 200 12.99 19.96 -20.14
N ALA A 201 12.13 19.02 -19.74
CA ALA A 201 11.85 18.75 -18.34
C ALA A 201 13.10 18.27 -17.57
N ARG A 202 14.02 17.57 -18.23
CA ARG A 202 15.31 17.16 -17.66
C ARG A 202 16.25 18.35 -17.46
N ILE A 203 16.39 19.23 -18.46
CA ILE A 203 17.21 20.45 -18.34
C ILE A 203 16.69 21.31 -17.19
N LEU A 204 15.40 21.62 -17.20
CA LEU A 204 14.78 22.50 -16.20
C LEU A 204 14.83 21.94 -14.77
N ASN A 205 14.90 20.62 -14.61
CA ASN A 205 15.07 19.98 -13.30
C ASN A 205 16.53 19.85 -12.85
N ASN A 206 17.50 19.97 -13.77
CA ASN A 206 18.93 19.84 -13.47
C ASN A 206 19.65 21.21 -13.38
N ASP A 207 18.96 22.32 -13.68
CA ASP A 207 19.47 23.70 -13.52
C ASP A 207 19.28 24.24 -12.08
N GLU A 208 19.65 23.44 -11.06
CA GLU A 208 20.00 23.88 -9.69
C GLU A 208 21.38 23.34 -9.27
#